data_AF-A0A4Q3AFQ2-F1
#
_entry.id   AF-A0A4Q3AFQ2-F1
#
_cell.length_a   1.000
_cell.length_b   1.000
_cell.length_c   1.000
_cell.angle_alpha   90.00
_cell.angle_beta   90.00
_cell.angle_gamma   90.00
#
_symmetry.space_group_name_H-M   'P 1'
#
loop_
_entity.id
_entity.type
_entity.pdbx_description
1 polymer ?
#
loop_
_entity_poly.entity_id
_entity_poly.type
_entity_poly.pdbx_seq_one_letter_code
_entity_poly.pdbx_strand_id
1 'polypeptide(L)'
;MPIARALLSVSDKTGLAEFAKQLHEQGVELLSTGGTAKALREAGLPVMDVSEFTGAPELFEGRVKTLHPKVHGGLLHKRDDKEHLAQAKEHGIPPIDLVVVNLYPFEQTVAKEGVTLEDAIENIDIGGPSMLRSASKNYASVTVVTDPADYDKVIEEMKEHGGNTTLGFREQLAVKVFLRTSQYDAAISNFLGQCKQGTRSNFSVSLPLEMELRYGDNPHQKSALYGDFRSCFSQLQGKELSYTNILDIEAAADLILDFVRPTIGILKHTNPCGVGQDDEDLRIAWQKAFETDRQAPFGGVIVCNRPLTEGVARIISEIFTDV
;
A
#
# COMPACT_ATOMS: atom_id res chain seq x y z
N MET A 1 16.19 19.31 13.45
CA MET A 1 15.70 20.65 13.80
C MET A 1 14.19 20.56 13.90
N PRO A 2 13.52 21.34 14.77
CA PRO A 2 12.06 21.34 14.82
C PRO A 2 11.47 21.63 13.45
N ILE A 3 10.34 21.00 13.13
CA ILE A 3 9.58 21.27 11.93
C ILE A 3 9.00 22.67 12.08
N ALA A 4 9.44 23.61 11.25
CA ALA A 4 8.95 24.99 11.25
C ALA A 4 8.02 25.25 10.07
N ARG A 5 8.17 24.49 8.97
CA ARG A 5 7.36 24.66 7.76
C ARG A 5 6.95 23.32 7.15
N ALA A 6 5.65 23.19 6.89
CA ALA A 6 5.06 22.03 6.24
C ALA A 6 4.47 22.40 4.88
N LEU A 7 4.78 21.62 3.83
CA LEU A 7 4.12 21.72 2.53
C LEU A 7 3.13 20.57 2.36
N LEU A 8 1.84 20.91 2.23
CA LEU A 8 0.75 19.95 2.11
C LEU A 8 0.13 20.04 0.72
N SER A 9 0.12 18.93 -0.01
CA SER A 9 -0.50 18.82 -1.35
C SER A 9 -1.04 17.41 -1.53
N VAL A 10 -2.31 17.21 -1.16
CA VAL A 10 -2.94 15.89 -1.12
C VAL A 10 -4.19 15.81 -1.99
N SER A 11 -4.36 14.67 -2.66
CA SER A 11 -5.58 14.31 -3.36
C SER A 11 -6.62 13.75 -2.39
N ASP A 12 -6.25 12.75 -1.59
CA ASP A 12 -7.04 12.24 -0.47
C ASP A 12 -6.88 13.15 0.76
N LYS A 13 -8.00 13.66 1.26
CA LYS A 13 -8.05 14.65 2.36
C LYS A 13 -8.47 14.01 3.69
N THR A 14 -8.52 12.68 3.76
CA THR A 14 -8.80 11.94 5.00
C THR A 14 -7.83 12.39 6.09
N GLY A 15 -8.37 12.81 7.24
CA GLY A 15 -7.58 13.27 8.40
C GLY A 15 -6.81 14.58 8.24
N LEU A 16 -6.80 15.21 7.04
CA LEU A 16 -5.94 16.35 6.73
C LEU A 16 -6.17 17.56 7.65
N ALA A 17 -7.44 17.92 7.88
CA ALA A 17 -7.78 19.12 8.65
C ALA A 17 -7.32 19.01 10.11
N GLU A 18 -7.54 17.85 10.73
CA GLU A 18 -7.14 17.61 12.12
C GLU A 18 -5.61 17.56 12.25
N PHE A 19 -4.94 16.89 11.31
CA PHE A 19 -3.49 16.84 11.26
C PHE A 19 -2.88 18.25 11.10
N ALA A 20 -3.38 19.04 10.15
CA ALA A 20 -2.88 20.39 9.90
C ALA A 20 -3.15 21.35 11.07
N LYS A 21 -4.26 21.16 11.79
CA LYS A 21 -4.54 21.92 13.02
C LYS A 21 -3.51 21.62 14.10
N GLN A 22 -3.19 20.35 14.34
CA GLN A 22 -2.15 19.96 15.31
C GLN A 22 -0.75 20.47 14.91
N LEU A 23 -0.43 20.53 13.61
CA LEU A 23 0.79 21.19 13.13
C LEU A 23 0.77 22.70 13.44
N HIS A 24 -0.33 23.37 13.14
CA HIS A 24 -0.47 24.81 13.38
C HIS A 24 -0.39 25.18 14.87
N GLU A 25 -1.01 24.38 15.75
CA GLU A 25 -0.93 24.54 17.21
C GLU A 25 0.51 24.41 17.75
N GLN A 26 1.38 23.68 17.05
CA GLN A 26 2.81 23.58 17.34
C GLN A 26 3.65 24.70 16.69
N GLY A 27 3.01 25.68 16.05
CA GLY A 27 3.68 26.82 15.43
C GLY A 27 4.24 26.55 14.03
N VAL A 28 3.82 25.45 13.38
CA VAL A 28 4.25 25.13 12.01
C VAL A 28 3.54 26.03 11.00
N GLU A 29 4.32 26.65 10.11
CA GLU A 29 3.79 27.38 8.96
C GLU A 29 3.31 26.41 7.87
N LEU A 30 2.06 26.58 7.41
CA LEU A 30 1.44 25.72 6.41
C LEU A 30 1.56 26.35 5.01
N LEU A 31 2.24 25.63 4.12
CA LEU A 31 2.26 25.90 2.68
C LEU A 31 1.31 24.93 1.96
N SER A 32 0.51 25.43 1.01
CA SER A 32 -0.30 24.56 0.17
C SER A 32 -0.68 25.19 -1.19
N THR A 33 -1.36 24.44 -2.04
CA THR A 33 -1.85 24.89 -3.36
C THR A 33 -3.19 24.22 -3.68
N GLY A 34 -3.99 24.87 -4.54
CA GLY A 34 -5.20 24.32 -5.12
C GLY A 34 -6.22 23.83 -4.09
N GLY A 35 -6.80 22.64 -4.35
CA GLY A 35 -7.85 22.07 -3.50
C GLY A 35 -7.43 21.76 -2.06
N THR A 36 -6.12 21.54 -1.82
CA THR A 36 -5.60 21.32 -0.46
C THR A 36 -5.62 22.62 0.33
N ALA A 37 -5.11 23.72 -0.25
CA ALA A 37 -5.14 25.03 0.38
C ALA A 37 -6.57 25.49 0.69
N LYS A 38 -7.51 25.24 -0.22
CA LYS A 38 -8.93 25.54 0.00
C LYS A 38 -9.50 24.79 1.21
N ALA A 39 -9.29 23.47 1.29
CA ALA A 39 -9.79 22.65 2.39
C ALA A 39 -9.22 23.07 3.76
N LEU A 40 -7.94 23.42 3.81
CA LEU A 40 -7.29 23.90 5.02
C LEU A 40 -7.84 25.27 5.47
N ARG A 41 -8.11 26.19 4.54
CA ARG A 41 -8.74 27.48 4.83
C ARG A 41 -10.19 27.33 5.31
N GLU A 42 -10.95 26.41 4.74
CA GLU A 42 -12.30 26.07 5.19
C GLU A 42 -12.31 25.51 6.62
N ALA A 43 -11.22 24.84 7.03
CA ALA A 43 -10.99 24.41 8.40
C ALA A 43 -10.51 25.54 9.34
N GLY A 44 -10.41 26.79 8.85
CA GLY A 44 -10.02 27.96 9.63
C GLY A 44 -8.51 28.12 9.84
N LEU A 45 -7.68 27.42 9.08
CA LEU A 45 -6.22 27.47 9.23
C LEU A 45 -5.58 28.54 8.33
N PRO A 46 -4.55 29.26 8.82
CA PRO A 46 -3.76 30.14 7.99
C PRO A 46 -2.85 29.32 7.07
N VAL A 47 -2.92 29.61 5.77
CA VAL A 47 -2.19 28.87 4.73
C VAL A 47 -1.59 29.86 3.74
N MET A 48 -0.28 29.78 3.55
CA MET A 48 0.45 30.48 2.50
C MET A 48 0.37 29.67 1.21
N ASP A 49 0.03 30.34 0.11
CA ASP A 49 0.01 29.66 -1.19
C ASP A 49 1.44 29.40 -1.69
N VAL A 50 1.66 28.27 -2.36
CA VAL A 50 2.95 27.95 -2.99
C VAL A 50 3.34 29.01 -4.02
N SER A 51 2.39 29.64 -4.71
CA SER A 51 2.65 30.75 -5.63
C SER A 51 3.21 31.99 -4.92
N GLU A 52 2.75 32.29 -3.72
CA GLU A 52 3.29 33.36 -2.87
C GLU A 52 4.71 33.01 -2.40
N PHE A 53 4.90 31.79 -1.91
CA PHE A 53 6.21 31.29 -1.47
C PHE A 53 7.26 31.33 -2.60
N THR A 54 6.87 30.89 -3.80
CA THR A 54 7.77 30.83 -4.96
C THR A 54 7.94 32.20 -5.61
N GLY A 55 6.90 33.02 -5.63
CA GLY A 55 6.80 34.22 -6.47
C GLY A 55 6.44 33.90 -7.94
N ALA A 56 6.03 32.66 -8.24
CA ALA A 56 5.69 32.22 -9.58
C ALA A 56 4.20 31.83 -9.66
N PRO A 57 3.49 32.18 -10.76
CA PRO A 57 2.11 31.74 -10.96
C PRO A 57 2.05 30.24 -11.26
N GLU A 58 0.85 29.66 -11.12
CA GLU A 58 0.58 28.31 -11.63
C GLU A 58 0.46 28.35 -13.16
N LEU A 59 1.18 27.45 -13.85
CA LEU A 59 1.25 27.42 -15.31
C LEU A 59 0.67 26.11 -15.88
N PHE A 60 0.18 26.20 -17.12
CA PHE A 60 -0.32 25.06 -17.91
C PHE A 60 -1.40 24.26 -17.17
N GLU A 61 -2.45 24.94 -16.73
CA GLU A 61 -3.60 24.32 -16.03
C GLU A 61 -3.19 23.58 -14.74
N GLY A 62 -2.15 24.08 -14.07
CA GLY A 62 -1.67 23.53 -12.79
C GLY A 62 -0.66 22.39 -12.91
N ARG A 63 -0.23 22.03 -14.15
CA ARG A 63 0.85 21.04 -14.37
C ARG A 63 2.18 21.50 -13.79
N VAL A 64 2.43 22.81 -13.80
CA VAL A 64 3.67 23.40 -13.26
C VAL A 64 3.32 24.42 -12.18
N LYS A 65 3.27 23.92 -10.94
CA LYS A 65 2.98 24.72 -9.73
C LYS A 65 4.02 24.56 -8.63
N THR A 66 4.54 23.34 -8.44
CA THR A 66 5.52 23.02 -7.38
C THR A 66 6.92 22.71 -7.90
N LEU A 67 7.07 22.58 -9.23
CA LEU A 67 8.36 22.35 -9.91
C LEU A 67 9.19 23.64 -9.96
N HIS A 68 9.59 24.12 -8.79
CA HIS A 68 10.29 25.40 -8.62
C HIS A 68 11.53 25.24 -7.72
N PRO A 69 12.66 25.93 -8.01
CA PRO A 69 13.87 25.84 -7.21
C PRO A 69 13.68 26.20 -5.74
N LYS A 70 12.79 27.14 -5.39
CA LYS A 70 12.48 27.43 -3.98
C LYS A 70 11.83 26.26 -3.24
N VAL A 71 10.96 25.49 -3.91
CA VAL A 71 10.33 24.31 -3.32
C VAL A 71 11.35 23.18 -3.21
N HIS A 72 11.95 22.77 -4.34
CA HIS A 72 12.88 21.65 -4.36
C HIS A 72 14.18 21.95 -3.62
N GLY A 73 14.73 23.16 -3.73
CA GLY A 73 15.86 23.61 -2.94
C GLY A 73 15.53 23.68 -1.45
N GLY A 74 14.31 24.11 -1.09
CA GLY A 74 13.80 24.09 0.27
C GLY A 74 13.74 22.68 0.86
N LEU A 75 13.49 21.66 0.03
CA LEU A 75 13.48 20.24 0.42
C LEU A 75 14.88 19.59 0.38
N LEU A 76 15.73 19.95 -0.59
CA LEU A 76 16.94 19.17 -0.93
C LEU A 76 18.23 19.65 -0.29
N HIS A 77 18.32 20.91 0.14
CA HIS A 77 19.59 21.38 0.67
C HIS A 77 19.89 20.72 2.02
N LYS A 78 21.14 20.28 2.16
CA LYS A 78 21.63 19.63 3.38
C LYS A 78 21.73 20.67 4.49
N ARG A 79 21.23 20.33 5.68
CA ARG A 79 21.18 21.27 6.82
C ARG A 79 22.42 21.26 7.68
N ASP A 80 23.26 20.25 7.48
CA ASP A 80 24.55 20.04 8.13
C ASP A 80 25.73 20.52 7.25
N ASP A 81 25.46 20.97 6.03
CA ASP A 81 26.46 21.44 5.07
C ASP A 81 26.47 22.97 4.99
N LYS A 82 27.61 23.58 5.32
CA LYS A 82 27.77 25.05 5.36
C LYS A 82 27.63 25.71 3.99
N GLU A 83 28.06 25.05 2.93
CA GLU A 83 27.97 25.59 1.57
C GLU A 83 26.52 25.60 1.09
N HIS A 84 25.79 24.52 1.34
CA HIS A 84 24.35 24.44 1.06
C HIS A 84 23.56 25.52 1.81
N LEU A 85 23.85 25.73 3.10
CA LEU A 85 23.19 26.78 3.90
C LEU A 85 23.50 28.19 3.35
N ALA A 86 24.74 28.45 2.93
CA ALA A 86 25.14 29.72 2.34
C ALA A 86 24.40 29.98 1.01
N GLN A 87 24.38 28.99 0.12
CA GLN A 87 23.66 29.07 -1.15
C GLN A 87 22.16 29.27 -0.95
N ALA A 88 21.54 28.53 -0.03
CA ALA A 88 20.12 28.67 0.28
C ALA A 88 19.79 30.08 0.77
N LYS A 89 20.64 30.67 1.62
CA LYS A 89 20.48 32.05 2.09
C LYS A 89 20.66 33.07 0.97
N GLU A 90 21.71 32.93 0.16
CA GLU A 90 22.00 33.83 -0.97
C GLU A 90 20.85 33.89 -1.97
N HIS A 91 20.23 32.75 -2.25
CA HIS A 91 19.15 32.63 -3.25
C HIS A 91 17.74 32.77 -2.65
N GLY A 92 17.61 33.07 -1.35
CA GLY A 92 16.32 33.23 -0.68
C GLY A 92 15.47 31.95 -0.71
N ILE A 93 16.09 30.80 -0.43
CA ILE A 93 15.48 29.47 -0.41
C ILE A 93 15.29 29.03 1.05
N PRO A 94 14.13 29.30 1.67
CA PRO A 94 13.87 28.88 3.04
C PRO A 94 13.64 27.36 3.14
N PRO A 95 13.84 26.75 4.33
CA PRO A 95 13.56 25.35 4.60
C PRO A 95 12.11 24.94 4.35
N ILE A 96 11.90 23.71 3.91
CA ILE A 96 10.67 22.96 4.10
C ILE A 96 11.05 21.70 4.89
N ASP A 97 10.47 21.53 6.07
CA ASP A 97 10.90 20.51 7.05
C ASP A 97 9.96 19.30 7.07
N LEU A 98 8.72 19.50 6.65
CA LEU A 98 7.70 18.47 6.47
C LEU A 98 7.08 18.60 5.08
N VAL A 99 6.91 17.49 4.38
CA VAL A 99 6.09 17.43 3.16
C VAL A 99 5.03 16.33 3.28
N VAL A 100 3.81 16.65 2.89
CA VAL A 100 2.65 15.75 2.98
C VAL A 100 2.02 15.68 1.59
N VAL A 101 2.20 14.55 0.91
CA VAL A 101 1.75 14.34 -0.47
C VAL A 101 1.26 12.91 -0.64
N ASN A 102 -0.03 12.75 -0.93
CA ASN A 102 -0.55 11.52 -1.51
C ASN A 102 -0.86 11.76 -2.99
N LEU A 103 -0.50 10.79 -3.81
CA LEU A 103 -0.64 10.88 -5.26
C LEU A 103 -2.11 10.70 -5.67
N TYR A 104 -2.48 11.27 -6.82
CA TYR A 104 -3.73 10.85 -7.46
C TYR A 104 -3.73 9.33 -7.64
N PRO A 105 -4.86 8.65 -7.41
CA PRO A 105 -4.93 7.21 -7.52
C PRO A 105 -4.99 6.82 -9.00
N PHE A 106 -3.85 6.92 -9.69
CA PHE A 106 -3.72 6.58 -11.10
C PHE A 106 -4.20 5.14 -11.35
N GLU A 107 -3.88 4.23 -10.44
CA GLU A 107 -4.35 2.84 -10.45
C GLU A 107 -5.88 2.74 -10.49
N GLN A 108 -6.58 3.57 -9.70
CA GLN A 108 -8.04 3.61 -9.70
C GLN A 108 -8.58 4.26 -10.97
N THR A 109 -7.90 5.27 -11.52
CA THR A 109 -8.29 5.90 -12.79
C THR A 109 -8.22 4.92 -13.95
N VAL A 110 -7.12 4.19 -14.09
CA VAL A 110 -6.95 3.23 -15.20
C VAL A 110 -7.74 1.95 -15.05
N ALA A 111 -8.22 1.64 -13.84
CA ALA A 111 -9.14 0.53 -13.59
C ALA A 111 -10.60 0.84 -13.98
N LYS A 112 -10.95 2.11 -14.26
CA LYS A 112 -12.32 2.48 -14.66
C LYS A 112 -12.64 1.94 -16.05
N GLU A 113 -13.84 1.40 -16.20
CA GLU A 113 -14.35 0.93 -17.48
C GLU A 113 -14.43 2.10 -18.47
N GLY A 114 -13.87 1.92 -19.68
CA GLY A 114 -13.88 2.94 -20.74
C GLY A 114 -12.89 4.09 -20.60
N VAL A 115 -11.91 4.03 -19.69
CA VAL A 115 -10.84 5.03 -19.58
C VAL A 115 -10.07 5.19 -20.90
N THR A 116 -9.88 6.42 -21.35
CA THR A 116 -9.09 6.70 -22.57
C THR A 116 -7.60 6.86 -22.25
N LEU A 117 -6.75 6.81 -23.28
CA LEU A 117 -5.32 7.09 -23.10
C LEU A 117 -5.10 8.54 -22.68
N GLU A 118 -5.88 9.46 -23.23
CA GLU A 118 -5.87 10.87 -22.88
C GLU A 118 -6.22 11.07 -21.40
N ASP A 119 -7.29 10.43 -20.91
CA ASP A 119 -7.68 10.50 -19.48
C ASP A 119 -6.56 10.00 -18.57
N ALA A 120 -5.89 8.90 -18.95
CA ALA A 120 -4.77 8.37 -18.19
C ALA A 120 -3.60 9.34 -18.18
N ILE A 121 -3.21 9.90 -19.33
CA ILE A 121 -2.09 10.86 -19.45
C ILE A 121 -2.33 12.11 -18.59
N GLU A 122 -3.56 12.64 -18.55
CA GLU A 122 -3.89 13.81 -17.71
C GLU A 122 -3.79 13.52 -16.21
N ASN A 123 -3.94 12.27 -15.79
CA ASN A 123 -3.86 11.85 -14.39
C ASN A 123 -2.44 11.44 -13.95
N ILE A 124 -1.43 11.60 -14.81
CA ILE A 124 -0.02 11.41 -14.43
C ILE A 124 0.48 12.65 -13.68
N ASP A 125 0.73 12.48 -12.38
CA ASP A 125 1.27 13.50 -11.51
C ASP A 125 2.79 13.60 -11.67
N ILE A 126 3.28 14.81 -11.97
CA ILE A 126 4.71 15.11 -12.05
C ILE A 126 5.21 15.77 -10.77
N GLY A 127 4.42 16.69 -10.21
CA GLY A 127 4.82 17.50 -9.07
C GLY A 127 4.87 16.69 -7.78
N GLY A 128 3.85 15.86 -7.53
CA GLY A 128 3.75 15.00 -6.36
C GLY A 128 4.94 14.07 -6.20
N PRO A 129 5.24 13.18 -7.18
CA PRO A 129 6.39 12.28 -7.11
C PRO A 129 7.72 13.04 -7.02
N SER A 130 7.85 14.18 -7.68
CA SER A 130 9.07 14.99 -7.62
C SER A 130 9.33 15.55 -6.20
N MET A 131 8.30 16.05 -5.52
CA MET A 131 8.40 16.54 -4.15
C MET A 131 8.67 15.41 -3.16
N LEU A 132 7.94 14.30 -3.30
CA LEU A 132 8.12 13.09 -2.49
C LEU A 132 9.55 12.55 -2.57
N ARG A 133 10.09 12.41 -3.78
CA ARG A 133 11.48 11.95 -4.00
C ARG A 133 12.50 12.96 -3.49
N SER A 134 12.23 14.26 -3.63
CA SER A 134 13.12 15.32 -3.12
C SER A 134 13.25 15.28 -1.60
N ALA A 135 12.12 15.20 -0.89
CA ALA A 135 12.09 15.11 0.56
C ALA A 135 12.70 13.79 1.05
N SER A 136 12.34 12.66 0.42
CA SER A 136 12.88 11.35 0.77
C SER A 136 14.38 11.25 0.54
N LYS A 137 14.93 11.87 -0.50
CA LYS A 137 16.39 11.95 -0.70
C LYS A 137 17.09 12.69 0.45
N ASN A 138 16.42 13.64 1.08
CA ASN A 138 16.95 14.45 2.19
C ASN A 138 16.31 14.07 3.54
N TYR A 139 15.95 12.79 3.73
CA TYR A 139 15.31 12.30 4.96
C TYR A 139 16.12 12.61 6.23
N ALA A 140 17.42 12.83 6.11
CA ALA A 140 18.25 13.26 7.24
C ALA A 140 17.69 14.52 7.92
N SER A 141 17.04 15.40 7.13
CA SER A 141 16.53 16.70 7.58
C SER A 141 15.05 16.93 7.33
N VAL A 142 14.40 16.19 6.43
CA VAL A 142 13.01 16.42 6.02
C VAL A 142 12.14 15.22 6.36
N THR A 143 11.03 15.47 7.04
CA THR A 143 9.98 14.46 7.26
C THR A 143 9.07 14.42 6.03
N VAL A 144 8.81 13.22 5.51
CA VAL A 144 7.98 13.02 4.31
C VAL A 144 6.81 12.11 4.66
N VAL A 145 5.60 12.47 4.28
CA VAL A 145 4.40 11.68 4.58
C VAL A 145 3.61 11.47 3.29
N THR A 146 3.26 10.22 2.98
CA THR A 146 2.47 9.88 1.78
C THR A 146 1.14 9.20 2.07
N ASP A 147 0.89 8.83 3.32
CA ASP A 147 -0.27 8.05 3.74
C ASP A 147 -0.90 8.70 4.98
N PRO A 148 -2.22 9.01 4.97
CA PRO A 148 -2.93 9.53 6.14
C PRO A 148 -2.77 8.68 7.41
N ALA A 149 -2.53 7.38 7.29
CA ALA A 149 -2.33 6.49 8.44
C ALA A 149 -1.11 6.86 9.30
N ASP A 150 -0.15 7.64 8.76
CA ASP A 150 1.04 8.06 9.50
C ASP A 150 0.86 9.39 10.25
N TYR A 151 -0.27 10.10 10.06
CA TYR A 151 -0.48 11.45 10.61
C TYR A 151 -0.34 11.50 12.13
N ASP A 152 -1.02 10.59 12.84
CA ASP A 152 -1.00 10.55 14.30
C ASP A 152 0.42 10.31 14.82
N LYS A 153 1.13 9.34 14.23
CA LYS A 153 2.51 9.00 14.60
C LYS A 153 3.48 10.17 14.36
N VAL A 154 3.28 10.96 13.30
CA VAL A 154 4.09 12.17 13.07
C VAL A 154 3.87 13.20 14.18
N ILE A 155 2.62 13.41 14.60
CA ILE A 155 2.33 14.33 15.69
C ILE A 155 2.88 13.82 17.03
N GLU A 156 2.79 12.52 17.30
CA GLU A 156 3.37 11.88 18.49
C GLU A 156 4.88 12.11 18.54
N GLU A 157 5.61 11.81 17.47
CA GLU A 157 7.05 12.05 17.36
C GLU A 157 7.40 13.53 17.60
N MET A 158 6.64 14.46 17.01
CA MET A 158 6.82 15.90 17.24
C MET A 158 6.64 16.29 18.71
N LYS A 159 5.60 15.76 19.38
CA LYS A 159 5.34 16.04 20.80
C LYS A 159 6.46 15.47 21.69
N GLU A 160 6.95 14.27 21.40
CA GLU A 160 8.01 13.60 22.17
C GLU A 160 9.41 14.19 21.95
N HIS A 161 9.66 14.80 20.79
CA HIS A 161 11.00 15.24 20.38
C HIS A 161 11.10 16.75 20.12
N GLY A 162 10.30 17.56 20.83
CA GLY A 162 10.42 19.02 20.82
C GLY A 162 10.14 19.66 19.46
N GLY A 163 9.09 19.18 18.79
CA GLY A 163 8.66 19.62 17.47
C GLY A 163 9.42 18.96 16.30
N ASN A 164 10.28 17.98 16.55
CA ASN A 164 11.06 17.27 15.54
C ASN A 164 10.65 15.79 15.45
N THR A 165 11.18 15.05 14.48
CA THR A 165 11.08 13.59 14.39
C THR A 165 12.45 12.93 14.62
N THR A 166 12.48 11.64 14.89
CA THR A 166 13.73 10.88 14.92
C THR A 166 14.27 10.59 13.52
N LEU A 167 15.58 10.35 13.41
CA LEU A 167 16.20 9.94 12.15
C LEU A 167 15.61 8.62 11.63
N GLY A 168 15.49 7.62 12.52
CA GLY A 168 14.97 6.30 12.16
C GLY A 168 13.52 6.37 11.66
N PHE A 169 12.68 7.24 12.23
CA PHE A 169 11.33 7.43 11.71
C PHE A 169 11.32 8.09 10.32
N ARG A 170 12.17 9.10 10.08
CA ARG A 170 12.30 9.71 8.74
C ARG A 170 12.82 8.72 7.70
N GLU A 171 13.74 7.83 8.06
CA GLU A 171 14.23 6.75 7.19
C GLU A 171 13.09 5.80 6.80
N GLN A 172 12.29 5.36 7.77
CA GLN A 172 11.12 4.49 7.51
C GLN A 172 10.13 5.15 6.55
N LEU A 173 9.80 6.42 6.78
CA LEU A 173 8.90 7.18 5.92
C LEU A 173 9.47 7.38 4.51
N ALA A 174 10.77 7.65 4.38
CA ALA A 174 11.42 7.80 3.08
C ALA A 174 11.41 6.48 2.27
N VAL A 175 11.62 5.34 2.93
CA VAL A 175 11.47 4.01 2.30
C VAL A 175 10.03 3.80 1.83
N LYS A 176 9.04 4.10 2.68
CA LYS A 176 7.61 4.02 2.33
C LYS A 176 7.28 4.84 1.08
N VAL A 177 7.85 6.04 0.97
CA VAL A 177 7.66 6.92 -0.19
C VAL A 177 8.29 6.35 -1.45
N PHE A 178 9.53 5.85 -1.39
CA PHE A 178 10.15 5.24 -2.57
C PHE A 178 9.39 4.01 -3.05
N LEU A 179 8.86 3.19 -2.14
CA LEU A 179 7.96 2.09 -2.47
C LEU A 179 6.70 2.60 -3.18
N ARG A 180 6.03 3.63 -2.63
CA ARG A 180 4.82 4.20 -3.26
C ARG A 180 5.09 4.78 -4.64
N THR A 181 6.20 5.50 -4.83
CA THR A 181 6.57 6.04 -6.16
C THR A 181 6.94 4.93 -7.15
N SER A 182 7.56 3.84 -6.69
CA SER A 182 7.85 2.68 -7.52
C SER A 182 6.57 1.99 -7.99
N GLN A 183 5.58 1.86 -7.11
CA GLN A 183 4.26 1.31 -7.46
C GLN A 183 3.51 2.21 -8.46
N TYR A 184 3.57 3.52 -8.23
CA TYR A 184 2.96 4.50 -9.12
C TYR A 184 3.54 4.44 -10.55
N ASP A 185 4.87 4.43 -10.68
CA ASP A 185 5.55 4.34 -11.98
C ASP A 185 5.33 2.96 -12.63
N ALA A 186 5.25 1.89 -11.84
CA ALA A 186 4.88 0.55 -12.33
C ALA A 186 3.47 0.54 -12.93
N ALA A 187 2.49 1.18 -12.28
CA ALA A 187 1.14 1.29 -12.80
C ALA A 187 1.10 2.06 -14.14
N ILE A 188 1.80 3.19 -14.23
CA ILE A 188 1.90 3.99 -15.46
C ILE A 188 2.51 3.16 -16.59
N SER A 189 3.66 2.53 -16.33
CA SER A 189 4.36 1.74 -17.34
C SER A 189 3.57 0.50 -17.79
N ASN A 190 2.92 -0.21 -16.87
CA ASN A 190 2.06 -1.35 -17.18
C ASN A 190 0.85 -0.93 -18.04
N PHE A 191 0.25 0.23 -17.80
CA PHE A 191 -0.87 0.75 -18.59
C PHE A 191 -0.41 1.21 -19.99
N LEU A 192 0.59 2.09 -20.05
CA LEU A 192 1.08 2.64 -21.32
C LEU A 192 1.74 1.57 -22.20
N GLY A 193 2.32 0.52 -21.59
CA GLY A 193 2.89 -0.62 -22.29
C GLY A 193 1.88 -1.44 -23.11
N GLN A 194 0.57 -1.26 -22.88
CA GLN A 194 -0.49 -1.93 -23.65
C GLN A 194 -0.77 -1.28 -25.02
N CYS A 195 -0.23 -0.09 -25.29
CA CYS A 195 -0.48 0.60 -26.56
C CYS A 195 0.03 -0.21 -27.77
N LYS A 196 -0.55 0.02 -28.95
CA LYS A 196 -0.26 -0.80 -30.17
C LYS A 196 1.21 -0.82 -30.60
N GLN A 197 1.98 0.20 -30.23
CA GLN A 197 3.43 0.33 -30.48
C GLN A 197 4.26 0.07 -29.23
N GLY A 198 3.61 -0.23 -28.11
CA GLY A 198 4.24 -0.47 -26.82
C GLY A 198 5.07 -1.74 -26.84
N THR A 199 6.22 -1.68 -26.19
CA THR A 199 6.99 -2.87 -25.90
C THR A 199 6.25 -3.61 -24.78
N ARG A 200 5.55 -4.71 -25.08
CA ARG A 200 5.09 -5.69 -24.07
C ARG A 200 6.28 -6.40 -23.38
N SER A 201 7.44 -5.75 -23.32
CA SER A 201 8.72 -6.31 -22.93
C SER A 201 8.94 -6.30 -21.43
N ASN A 202 8.07 -5.65 -20.64
CA ASN A 202 8.22 -5.56 -19.20
C ASN A 202 6.86 -5.57 -18.49
N PHE A 203 6.80 -6.27 -17.36
CA PHE A 203 5.69 -6.28 -16.41
C PHE A 203 6.28 -6.12 -15.01
N SER A 204 5.85 -5.10 -14.27
CA SER A 204 6.32 -4.82 -12.92
C SER A 204 5.20 -5.03 -11.92
N VAL A 205 5.49 -5.78 -10.84
CA VAL A 205 4.55 -6.03 -9.74
C VAL A 205 5.24 -5.73 -8.41
N SER A 206 4.50 -5.10 -7.51
CA SER A 206 4.92 -4.85 -6.13
C SER A 206 3.78 -5.28 -5.22
N LEU A 207 4.08 -6.22 -4.33
CA LEU A 207 3.12 -6.80 -3.39
C LEU A 207 3.57 -6.47 -1.97
N PRO A 208 2.64 -6.14 -1.05
CA PRO A 208 2.99 -5.97 0.35
C PRO A 208 3.33 -7.31 0.99
N LEU A 209 4.14 -7.30 2.04
CA LEU A 209 4.34 -8.46 2.90
C LEU A 209 3.04 -8.70 3.68
N GLU A 210 2.44 -9.87 3.49
CA GLU A 210 1.18 -10.26 4.15
C GLU A 210 1.46 -10.95 5.49
N MET A 211 2.42 -11.88 5.50
CA MET A 211 2.89 -12.55 6.72
C MET A 211 4.22 -13.28 6.50
N GLU A 212 5.01 -13.37 7.57
CA GLU A 212 6.08 -14.36 7.67
C GLU A 212 5.46 -15.75 7.90
N LEU A 213 5.97 -16.76 7.21
CA LEU A 213 5.50 -18.14 7.35
C LEU A 213 6.41 -18.90 8.31
N ARG A 214 5.87 -19.94 8.96
CA ARG A 214 6.61 -20.71 9.97
C ARG A 214 7.96 -21.24 9.45
N TYR A 215 7.96 -21.73 8.21
CA TYR A 215 9.12 -22.14 7.41
C TYR A 215 8.67 -22.28 5.94
N GLY A 216 9.62 -22.52 5.03
CA GLY A 216 9.38 -22.78 3.61
C GLY A 216 8.85 -24.19 3.35
N ASP A 217 9.20 -24.77 2.21
CA ASP A 217 8.79 -26.14 1.89
C ASP A 217 9.34 -27.16 2.91
N ASN A 218 10.50 -26.85 3.50
CA ASN A 218 11.15 -27.65 4.54
C ASN A 218 11.55 -26.78 5.75
N PRO A 219 11.64 -27.35 6.97
CA PRO A 219 11.86 -26.58 8.22
C PRO A 219 13.12 -25.69 8.26
N HIS A 220 14.14 -25.97 7.46
CA HIS A 220 15.37 -25.20 7.41
C HIS A 220 15.30 -23.98 6.48
N GLN A 221 14.21 -23.84 5.71
CA GLN A 221 14.00 -22.75 4.76
C GLN A 221 13.14 -21.67 5.42
N LYS A 222 13.51 -20.40 5.26
CA LYS A 222 12.64 -19.27 5.64
C LYS A 222 11.71 -18.94 4.48
N SER A 223 10.50 -18.47 4.78
CA SER A 223 9.53 -18.09 3.76
C SER A 223 8.59 -17.00 4.26
N ALA A 224 8.08 -16.22 3.33
CA ALA A 224 7.16 -15.12 3.57
C ALA A 224 6.12 -15.08 2.43
N LEU A 225 4.89 -14.73 2.78
CA LEU A 225 3.79 -14.55 1.84
C LEU A 225 3.63 -13.06 1.52
N TYR A 226 3.55 -12.76 0.22
CA TYR A 226 3.28 -11.41 -0.29
C TYR A 226 1.97 -11.39 -1.07
N GLY A 227 1.25 -10.28 -1.02
CA GLY A 227 -0.06 -10.13 -1.66
C GLY A 227 -1.12 -9.76 -0.64
N ASP A 228 -2.33 -10.25 -0.84
CA ASP A 228 -3.51 -9.90 -0.04
C ASP A 228 -4.28 -11.15 0.40
N PHE A 229 -3.58 -12.24 0.74
CA PHE A 229 -4.20 -13.54 1.05
C PHE A 229 -5.36 -13.46 2.05
N ARG A 230 -5.28 -12.58 3.06
CA ARG A 230 -6.34 -12.41 4.06
C ARG A 230 -7.59 -11.66 3.56
N SER A 231 -7.53 -11.04 2.38
CA SER A 231 -8.70 -10.48 1.71
C SER A 231 -9.65 -11.60 1.26
N CYS A 232 -9.10 -12.76 0.91
CA CYS A 232 -9.83 -13.94 0.44
C CYS A 232 -10.06 -14.99 1.54
N PHE A 233 -9.09 -15.20 2.43
CA PHE A 233 -9.10 -16.29 3.41
C PHE A 233 -9.03 -15.78 4.84
N SER A 234 -9.90 -16.31 5.72
CA SER A 234 -9.88 -16.01 7.15
C SER A 234 -9.59 -17.27 7.97
N GLN A 235 -8.52 -17.23 8.76
CA GLN A 235 -8.19 -18.33 9.67
C GLN A 235 -9.03 -18.22 10.96
N LEU A 236 -9.95 -19.18 11.16
CA LEU A 236 -10.83 -19.20 12.34
C LEU A 236 -10.22 -19.96 13.53
N GLN A 237 -9.35 -20.93 13.28
CA GLN A 237 -8.70 -21.76 14.29
C GLN A 237 -7.39 -22.36 13.77
N GLY A 238 -6.70 -23.12 14.63
CA GLY A 238 -5.49 -23.87 14.26
C GLY A 238 -4.19 -23.12 14.54
N LYS A 239 -3.08 -23.73 14.16
CA LYS A 239 -1.74 -23.13 14.29
C LYS A 239 -1.49 -22.17 13.11
N GLU A 240 -0.46 -21.35 13.18
CA GLU A 240 -0.01 -20.53 12.04
C GLU A 240 0.18 -21.36 10.77
N LEU A 241 -0.13 -20.77 9.61
CA LEU A 241 0.01 -21.44 8.32
C LEU A 241 1.48 -21.65 7.95
N SER A 242 1.80 -22.83 7.42
CA SER A 242 3.09 -23.11 6.79
C SER A 242 3.05 -22.80 5.29
N TYR A 243 4.21 -22.79 4.63
CA TYR A 243 4.29 -22.63 3.17
C TYR A 243 3.46 -23.66 2.40
N THR A 244 3.52 -24.94 2.80
CA THR A 244 2.74 -25.99 2.13
C THR A 244 1.24 -25.82 2.36
N ASN A 245 0.82 -25.31 3.53
CA ASN A 245 -0.60 -25.00 3.76
C ASN A 245 -1.11 -23.93 2.80
N ILE A 246 -0.30 -22.92 2.47
CA ILE A 246 -0.70 -21.90 1.48
C ILE A 246 -0.91 -22.53 0.11
N LEU A 247 0.03 -23.36 -0.34
CA LEU A 247 -0.09 -24.06 -1.63
C LEU A 247 -1.30 -25.00 -1.67
N ASP A 248 -1.57 -25.72 -0.56
CA ASP A 248 -2.71 -26.62 -0.48
C ASP A 248 -4.05 -25.85 -0.44
N ILE A 249 -4.12 -24.70 0.25
CA ILE A 249 -5.31 -23.83 0.27
C ILE A 249 -5.60 -23.28 -1.12
N GLU A 250 -4.58 -22.83 -1.84
CA GLU A 250 -4.72 -22.35 -3.23
C GLU A 250 -5.23 -23.47 -4.14
N ALA A 251 -4.57 -24.65 -4.14
CA ALA A 251 -4.99 -25.79 -4.93
C ALA A 251 -6.42 -26.26 -4.59
N ALA A 252 -6.78 -26.20 -3.30
CA ALA A 252 -8.12 -26.53 -2.84
C ALA A 252 -9.17 -25.52 -3.32
N ALA A 253 -8.85 -24.22 -3.30
CA ALA A 253 -9.72 -23.18 -3.82
C ALA A 253 -9.92 -23.31 -5.33
N ASP A 254 -8.83 -23.49 -6.10
CA ASP A 254 -8.89 -23.71 -7.55
C ASP A 254 -9.77 -24.92 -7.90
N LEU A 255 -9.58 -26.04 -7.19
CA LEU A 255 -10.39 -27.24 -7.40
C LEU A 255 -11.87 -27.00 -7.11
N ILE A 256 -12.20 -26.43 -5.95
CA ILE A 256 -13.58 -26.41 -5.47
C ILE A 256 -14.45 -25.40 -6.22
N LEU A 257 -13.82 -24.36 -6.78
CA LEU A 257 -14.49 -23.30 -7.54
C LEU A 257 -14.97 -23.75 -8.93
N ASP A 258 -14.42 -24.84 -9.47
CA ASP A 258 -14.90 -25.45 -10.73
C ASP A 258 -16.28 -26.12 -10.59
N PHE A 259 -16.76 -26.34 -9.35
CA PHE A 259 -18.01 -27.04 -9.11
C PHE A 259 -19.15 -26.12 -8.70
N VAL A 260 -20.28 -26.23 -9.41
CA VAL A 260 -21.52 -25.52 -9.06
C VAL A 260 -22.34 -26.28 -8.01
N ARG A 261 -22.45 -27.61 -8.10
CA ARG A 261 -23.21 -28.46 -7.16
C ARG A 261 -22.49 -28.59 -5.82
N PRO A 262 -23.16 -28.91 -4.70
CA PRO A 262 -22.48 -29.11 -3.42
C PRO A 262 -21.44 -30.23 -3.53
N THR A 263 -20.19 -29.86 -3.23
CA THR A 263 -19.01 -30.69 -3.45
C THR A 263 -18.10 -30.66 -2.23
N ILE A 264 -17.46 -31.80 -1.96
CA ILE A 264 -16.31 -31.91 -1.06
C ILE A 264 -15.11 -32.43 -1.85
N GLY A 265 -13.97 -31.76 -1.71
CA GLY A 265 -12.67 -32.21 -2.18
C GLY A 265 -11.74 -32.52 -1.01
N ILE A 266 -10.89 -33.52 -1.19
CA ILE A 266 -9.81 -33.88 -0.26
C ILE A 266 -8.50 -33.84 -1.04
N LEU A 267 -7.54 -33.06 -0.56
CA LEU A 267 -6.24 -32.86 -1.19
C LEU A 267 -5.11 -33.27 -0.24
N LYS A 268 -3.95 -33.58 -0.83
CA LYS A 268 -2.69 -33.76 -0.11
C LYS A 268 -1.53 -33.37 -1.00
N HIS A 269 -0.70 -32.43 -0.56
CA HIS A 269 0.43 -31.92 -1.33
C HIS A 269 -0.01 -31.49 -2.74
N THR A 270 -1.01 -30.61 -2.79
CA THR A 270 -1.67 -30.03 -3.98
C THR A 270 -2.39 -31.03 -4.90
N ASN A 271 -2.39 -32.33 -4.56
CA ASN A 271 -3.02 -33.36 -5.38
C ASN A 271 -4.39 -33.77 -4.81
N PRO A 272 -5.46 -33.80 -5.63
CA PRO A 272 -6.75 -34.31 -5.19
C PRO A 272 -6.69 -35.83 -4.98
N CYS A 273 -7.02 -36.29 -3.78
CA CYS A 273 -7.11 -37.71 -3.45
C CYS A 273 -8.56 -38.22 -3.42
N GLY A 274 -9.54 -37.31 -3.40
CA GLY A 274 -10.95 -37.67 -3.51
C GLY A 274 -11.83 -36.44 -3.75
N VAL A 275 -12.86 -36.60 -4.58
CA VAL A 275 -13.89 -35.58 -4.81
C VAL A 275 -15.25 -36.24 -4.83
N GLY A 276 -16.22 -35.67 -4.13
CA GLY A 276 -17.58 -36.19 -4.06
C GLY A 276 -18.60 -35.07 -4.13
N GLN A 277 -19.72 -35.35 -4.79
CA GLN A 277 -20.86 -34.43 -4.91
C GLN A 277 -22.12 -35.08 -4.39
N ASP A 278 -22.95 -34.27 -3.75
CA ASP A 278 -24.30 -34.66 -3.36
C ASP A 278 -25.18 -33.43 -3.22
N ASP A 279 -26.38 -33.45 -3.79
CA ASP A 279 -27.22 -32.25 -3.86
C ASP A 279 -27.94 -31.96 -2.54
N GLU A 280 -28.08 -32.95 -1.65
CA GLU A 280 -28.89 -32.84 -0.43
C GLU A 280 -28.02 -32.86 0.84
N ASP A 281 -26.97 -33.68 0.87
CA ASP A 281 -26.21 -33.90 2.10
C ASP A 281 -24.69 -34.00 1.86
N LEU A 282 -23.98 -32.98 2.34
CA LEU A 282 -22.52 -32.94 2.28
C LEU A 282 -21.84 -34.14 2.97
N ARG A 283 -22.51 -34.86 3.88
CA ARG A 283 -21.96 -36.11 4.45
C ARG A 283 -21.83 -37.21 3.40
N ILE A 284 -22.75 -37.26 2.45
CA ILE A 284 -22.70 -38.20 1.32
C ILE A 284 -21.60 -37.77 0.34
N ALA A 285 -21.47 -36.47 0.09
CA ALA A 285 -20.36 -35.92 -0.70
C ALA A 285 -19.00 -36.28 -0.08
N TRP A 286 -18.87 -36.12 1.25
CA TRP A 286 -17.70 -36.54 2.02
C TRP A 286 -17.43 -38.04 1.84
N GLN A 287 -18.44 -38.89 2.01
CA GLN A 287 -18.27 -40.35 1.89
C GLN A 287 -17.76 -40.73 0.50
N LYS A 288 -18.34 -40.15 -0.57
CA LYS A 288 -17.90 -40.37 -1.95
C LYS A 288 -16.44 -39.94 -2.17
N ALA A 289 -16.04 -38.79 -1.62
CA ALA A 289 -14.66 -38.32 -1.69
C ALA A 289 -13.71 -39.26 -0.94
N PHE A 290 -14.02 -39.57 0.32
CA PHE A 290 -13.21 -40.40 1.22
C PHE A 290 -13.06 -41.85 0.73
N GLU A 291 -14.04 -42.39 0.01
CA GLU A 291 -13.96 -43.74 -0.56
C GLU A 291 -12.98 -43.87 -1.73
N THR A 292 -12.55 -42.75 -2.32
CA THR A 292 -11.56 -42.75 -3.40
C THR A 292 -10.19 -43.20 -2.90
N ASP A 293 -9.76 -42.65 -1.77
CA ASP A 293 -8.55 -43.06 -1.03
C ASP A 293 -8.80 -42.84 0.47
N ARG A 294 -8.78 -43.93 1.24
CA ARG A 294 -9.03 -43.90 2.70
C ARG A 294 -7.77 -43.63 3.53
N GLN A 295 -6.59 -43.60 2.92
CA GLN A 295 -5.32 -43.34 3.60
C GLN A 295 -4.85 -41.90 3.42
N ALA A 296 -4.93 -41.38 2.19
CA ALA A 296 -4.49 -40.02 1.88
C ALA A 296 -5.11 -38.91 2.74
N PRO A 297 -6.41 -38.96 3.15
CA PRO A 297 -7.03 -37.91 3.96
C PRO A 297 -6.34 -37.65 5.31
N PHE A 298 -5.54 -38.60 5.83
CA PHE A 298 -4.75 -38.38 7.04
C PHE A 298 -3.65 -37.34 6.79
N GLY A 299 -3.77 -36.19 7.46
CA GLY A 299 -2.93 -35.01 7.29
C GLY A 299 -3.17 -34.29 5.97
N GLY A 300 -4.35 -34.47 5.38
CA GLY A 300 -4.77 -33.79 4.16
C GLY A 300 -5.47 -32.45 4.42
N VAL A 301 -5.88 -31.82 3.33
CA VAL A 301 -6.66 -30.58 3.27
C VAL A 301 -8.05 -30.90 2.76
N ILE A 302 -9.08 -30.38 3.43
CA ILE A 302 -10.48 -30.60 3.06
C ILE A 302 -11.13 -29.29 2.64
N VAL A 303 -11.82 -29.32 1.50
CA VAL A 303 -12.48 -28.14 0.94
C VAL A 303 -13.91 -28.43 0.52
N CYS A 304 -14.81 -27.47 0.71
CA CYS A 304 -16.20 -27.57 0.29
C CYS A 304 -16.70 -26.22 -0.27
N ASN A 305 -17.55 -26.24 -1.31
CA ASN A 305 -18.14 -25.03 -1.90
C ASN A 305 -19.47 -24.60 -1.25
N ARG A 306 -19.76 -25.11 -0.06
CA ARG A 306 -20.96 -24.80 0.73
C ARG A 306 -20.58 -24.63 2.19
N PRO A 307 -21.38 -23.88 2.99
CA PRO A 307 -21.13 -23.79 4.43
C PRO A 307 -21.02 -25.17 5.07
N LEU A 308 -19.95 -25.40 5.83
CA LEU A 308 -19.72 -26.65 6.53
C LEU A 308 -20.79 -26.86 7.60
N THR A 309 -21.51 -27.97 7.54
CA THR A 309 -22.53 -28.32 8.53
C THR A 309 -21.92 -29.05 9.73
N GLU A 310 -22.58 -29.00 10.89
CA GLU A 310 -22.14 -29.74 12.10
C GLU A 310 -21.94 -31.23 11.81
N GLY A 311 -22.83 -31.84 11.02
CA GLY A 311 -22.77 -33.26 10.68
C GLY A 311 -21.48 -33.64 9.95
N VAL A 312 -21.04 -32.84 8.98
CA VAL A 312 -19.76 -33.08 8.28
C VAL A 312 -18.58 -32.73 9.16
N ALA A 313 -18.65 -31.63 9.91
CA ALA A 313 -17.59 -31.21 10.81
C ALA A 313 -17.26 -32.28 11.87
N ARG A 314 -18.27 -32.96 12.42
CA ARG A 314 -18.09 -34.07 13.35
C ARG A 314 -17.33 -35.24 12.71
N ILE A 315 -17.66 -35.61 11.48
CA ILE A 315 -16.96 -36.69 10.76
C ILE A 315 -15.51 -36.30 10.51
N ILE A 316 -15.25 -35.08 10.04
CA ILE A 316 -13.90 -34.58 9.80
C ILE A 316 -13.08 -34.58 11.09
N SER A 317 -13.68 -34.21 12.22
CA SER A 317 -12.99 -34.13 13.51
C SER A 317 -12.45 -35.46 14.04
N GLU A 318 -12.93 -36.59 13.50
CA GLU A 318 -12.45 -37.93 13.85
C GLU A 318 -11.15 -38.31 13.11
N ILE A 319 -10.71 -37.50 12.15
CA ILE A 319 -9.53 -37.73 11.33
C ILE A 319 -8.52 -36.61 11.57
N PHE A 320 -7.23 -36.95 11.53
CA PHE A 320 -6.20 -35.93 11.52
C PHE A 320 -6.26 -35.17 10.18
N THR A 321 -6.66 -33.90 10.23
CA THR A 321 -6.74 -32.97 9.09
C THR A 321 -5.84 -31.78 9.37
N ASP A 322 -5.08 -31.34 8.36
CA ASP A 322 -4.15 -30.21 8.52
C ASP A 322 -4.85 -28.87 8.25
N VAL A 323 -5.68 -28.79 7.20
CA VAL A 323 -6.49 -27.61 6.82
C VAL A 323 -7.94 -27.98 6.53
#